data_AF-W1Y770-F1
#
_entry.id   AF-W1Y770-F1
#
_cell.length_a   1.000
_cell.length_b   1.000
_cell.length_c   1.000
_cell.angle_alpha   90.00
_cell.angle_beta   90.00
_cell.angle_gamma   90.00
#
_symmetry.space_group_name_H-M   'P 1'
#
loop_
_entity.id
_entity.type
_entity.pdbx_description
1 polymer ?
#
loop_
_entity_poly.entity_id
_entity_poly.type
_entity_poly.pdbx_seq_one_letter_code
_entity_poly.pdbx_strand_id
1 'polypeptide(L)'
;MMGLLLSLIVAVAAFNIITSLGLMVMEKQGEVAILQTQGLTPRQIMMVFMVQGASAGSIGAILGAALGALLASQLNNLMPIIGVLLDGAALPVAIEPLQVIVIALV
;
A
#
# COMPACT_ATOMS: atom_id res chain seq x y z
N MET A 1 -1.34 14.40 -16.90
CA MET A 1 0.05 14.39 -16.39
C MET A 1 0.14 13.71 -15.02
N MET A 2 -0.70 14.07 -14.04
CA MET A 2 -0.69 13.46 -12.70
C MET A 2 -0.93 11.93 -12.67
N GLY A 3 -1.82 11.41 -13.51
CA GLY A 3 -2.13 9.97 -13.54
C GLY A 3 -0.95 9.06 -13.89
N LEU A 4 -0.03 9.51 -14.75
CA LEU A 4 1.16 8.74 -15.11
C LEU A 4 2.10 8.57 -13.91
N LEU A 5 2.33 9.65 -13.15
CA LEU A 5 3.15 9.61 -11.94
C LEU A 5 2.54 8.68 -10.88
N LEU A 6 1.23 8.80 -10.64
CA LEU A 6 0.52 7.93 -9.70
C LEU A 6 0.61 6.46 -10.15
N SER A 7 0.39 6.17 -11.44
CA SER A 7 0.50 4.80 -11.96
C SER A 7 1.90 4.21 -11.80
N LEU A 8 2.96 5.02 -11.95
CA LEU A 8 4.34 4.58 -11.75
C LEU A 8 4.61 4.26 -10.28
N ILE A 9 4.12 5.07 -9.35
CA ILE A 9 4.25 4.82 -7.91
C ILE A 9 3.55 3.51 -7.54
N VAL A 10 2.31 3.33 -8.02
CA VAL A 10 1.55 2.09 -7.79
C VAL A 10 2.25 0.88 -8.41
N ALA A 11 2.80 1.01 -9.63
CA ALA A 11 3.55 -0.06 -10.28
C ALA A 11 4.80 -0.46 -9.47
N VAL A 12 5.60 0.52 -9.03
CA VAL A 12 6.80 0.26 -8.19
C VAL A 12 6.41 -0.41 -6.87
N ALA A 13 5.33 0.04 -6.23
CA ALA A 13 4.83 -0.58 -5.01
C ALA A 13 4.38 -2.04 -5.23
N ALA A 14 3.64 -2.31 -6.31
CA ALA A 14 3.23 -3.66 -6.68
C ALA A 14 4.43 -4.58 -6.96
N PHE A 15 5.43 -4.10 -7.71
CA PHE A 15 6.66 -4.87 -7.94
C PHE A 15 7.42 -5.18 -6.66
N ASN A 16 7.42 -4.27 -5.70
CA ASN A 16 8.06 -4.49 -4.40
C ASN A 16 7.37 -5.62 -3.63
N ILE A 17 6.03 -5.62 -3.59
CA ILE A 17 5.24 -6.69 -2.95
C ILE A 17 5.53 -8.03 -3.64
N ILE A 18 5.52 -8.09 -4.97
CA ILE A 18 5.81 -9.32 -5.72
C ILE A 18 7.21 -9.86 -5.37
N THR A 19 8.21 -8.99 -5.34
CA THR A 19 9.60 -9.37 -5.04
C THR A 19 9.74 -9.84 -3.60
N SER A 20 9.12 -9.14 -2.65
CA SER A 20 9.13 -9.52 -1.23
C SER A 20 8.44 -10.86 -0.98
N LEU A 21 7.28 -11.10 -1.58
CA LEU A 21 6.59 -12.40 -1.49
C LEU A 21 7.42 -13.50 -2.12
N GLY A 22 8.05 -13.26 -3.27
CA GLY A 22 8.95 -14.22 -3.91
C GLY A 22 10.14 -14.60 -3.03
N LEU A 23 10.78 -13.61 -2.39
CA LEU A 23 11.84 -13.84 -1.41
C LEU A 23 11.34 -14.68 -0.23
N MET A 24 10.17 -14.34 0.31
CA MET A 24 9.57 -15.09 1.41
C MET A 24 9.26 -16.54 1.04
N VAL A 25 8.77 -16.79 -0.18
CA VAL A 25 8.55 -18.15 -0.70
C VAL A 25 9.87 -18.91 -0.74
N MET A 26 10.95 -18.28 -1.21
CA MET A 26 12.28 -18.90 -1.27
C MET A 26 12.81 -19.24 0.12
N GLU A 27 12.66 -18.36 1.10
CA GLU A 27 13.03 -18.62 2.50
C GLU A 27 12.20 -19.76 3.12
N LYS A 28 10.93 -19.87 2.73
CA LYS A 28 9.96 -20.84 3.26
C LYS A 28 9.88 -22.15 2.47
N GLN A 29 10.77 -22.40 1.50
CA GLN A 29 10.70 -23.61 0.63
C GLN A 29 10.70 -24.93 1.41
N GLY A 30 11.45 -25.01 2.52
CA GLY A 30 11.49 -26.21 3.36
C GLY A 30 10.13 -26.53 4.01
N GLU A 31 9.44 -25.51 4.52
CA GLU A 31 8.08 -25.65 5.07
C GLU A 31 7.08 -26.04 3.98
N VAL A 32 7.22 -25.45 2.79
CA VAL A 32 6.42 -25.79 1.61
C VAL A 32 6.61 -27.26 1.20
N ALA A 33 7.82 -27.80 1.26
CA ALA A 33 8.09 -29.20 0.95
C ALA A 33 7.40 -30.15 1.96
N ILE A 34 7.40 -29.81 3.25
CA ILE A 34 6.67 -30.58 4.28
C ILE A 34 5.15 -30.54 4.01
N LEU A 35 4.62 -29.39 3.63
CA LEU A 35 3.21 -29.26 3.30
C LEU A 35 2.84 -30.10 2.06
N GLN A 36 3.72 -30.18 1.06
CA GLN A 36 3.51 -31.05 -0.11
C GLN A 36 3.50 -32.54 0.25
N THR A 37 4.33 -32.98 1.19
CA THR A 37 4.31 -34.38 1.65
C THR A 37 3.06 -34.71 2.46
N GLN A 38 2.42 -33.71 3.08
CA GLN A 38 1.10 -33.85 3.70
C GLN A 38 -0.07 -33.79 2.70
N GLY A 39 0.21 -33.69 1.39
CA GLY A 39 -0.79 -33.77 0.32
C GLY A 39 -1.27 -32.42 -0.22
N LEU A 40 -0.64 -31.30 0.18
CA LEU A 40 -0.95 -30.01 -0.44
C LEU A 40 -0.39 -29.93 -1.86
N THR A 41 -1.25 -29.53 -2.79
CA THR A 41 -0.86 -29.31 -4.18
C THR A 41 -0.13 -27.98 -4.34
N PRO A 42 0.78 -27.84 -5.33
CA PRO A 42 1.44 -26.57 -5.64
C PRO A 42 0.47 -25.40 -5.86
N ARG A 43 -0.74 -25.71 -6.36
CA ARG A 43 -1.81 -24.74 -6.60
C ARG A 43 -2.40 -24.18 -5.30
N GLN A 44 -2.53 -25.00 -4.26
CA GLN A 44 -2.96 -24.55 -2.94
C GLN A 44 -1.91 -23.67 -2.29
N ILE A 45 -0.62 -24.01 -2.45
CA ILE A 45 0.48 -23.20 -1.96
C ILE A 45 0.49 -21.82 -2.64
N MET A 46 0.34 -21.76 -3.97
CA MET A 46 0.16 -20.49 -4.69
C MET A 46 -1.02 -19.66 -4.16
N MET A 47 -2.16 -20.28 -3.85
CA MET A 47 -3.31 -19.57 -3.29
C MET A 47 -3.01 -18.94 -1.92
N VAL A 48 -2.27 -19.64 -1.06
CA VAL A 48 -1.85 -19.08 0.25
C VAL A 48 -1.02 -17.81 0.06
N PHE A 49 -0.03 -17.83 -0.84
CA PHE A 49 0.80 -16.67 -1.11
C PHE A 49 0.03 -15.53 -1.79
N MET A 50 -0.91 -15.84 -2.68
CA MET A 50 -1.80 -14.84 -3.29
C MET A 50 -2.66 -14.15 -2.23
N VAL A 51 -3.22 -14.91 -1.29
CA VAL A 51 -3.99 -14.35 -0.16
C VAL A 51 -3.11 -13.51 0.75
N GLN A 52 -1.88 -13.94 1.01
CA GLN A 52 -0.91 -13.18 1.81
C GLN A 52 -0.56 -11.84 1.15
N GLY A 53 -0.31 -11.84 -0.16
CA GLY A 53 -0.06 -10.62 -0.93
C GLY A 53 -1.27 -9.69 -0.97
N ALA A 54 -2.46 -10.22 -1.21
CA ALA A 54 -3.70 -9.46 -1.19
C ALA A 54 -3.97 -8.85 0.20
N SER A 55 -3.68 -9.60 1.27
CA SER A 55 -3.83 -9.12 2.65
C SER A 55 -2.84 -8.01 2.97
N ALA A 56 -1.56 -8.19 2.62
CA ALA A 56 -0.53 -7.17 2.82
C ALA A 56 -0.84 -5.88 2.04
N GLY A 57 -1.27 -6.01 0.78
CA GLY A 57 -1.72 -4.88 -0.04
C GLY A 57 -2.94 -4.17 0.56
N SER A 58 -3.95 -4.92 0.99
CA SER A 58 -5.18 -4.36 1.58
C SER A 58 -4.90 -3.60 2.89
N ILE A 59 -4.11 -4.20 3.78
CA ILE A 59 -3.72 -3.56 5.05
C ILE A 59 -2.88 -2.30 4.76
N GLY A 60 -1.93 -2.39 3.82
CA GLY A 60 -1.12 -1.26 3.39
C GLY A 60 -1.95 -0.12 2.79
N ALA A 61 -2.95 -0.43 1.96
CA ALA A 61 -3.84 0.55 1.36
C ALA A 61 -4.71 1.26 2.41
N ILE A 62 -5.30 0.51 3.35
CA ILE A 62 -6.13 1.07 4.43
C ILE A 62 -5.29 1.98 5.33
N LEU A 63 -4.12 1.51 5.78
CA LEU A 63 -3.23 2.30 6.63
C LEU A 63 -2.67 3.51 5.89
N GLY A 64 -2.28 3.34 4.62
CA GLY A 64 -1.78 4.42 3.78
C GLY A 64 -2.83 5.49 3.53
N ALA A 65 -4.08 5.12 3.24
CA ALA A 65 -5.18 6.05 3.06
C ALA A 65 -5.51 6.79 4.36
N ALA A 66 -5.57 6.09 5.50
CA ALA A 66 -5.83 6.70 6.80
C ALA A 66 -4.71 7.70 7.19
N LEU A 67 -3.45 7.30 7.08
CA LEU A 67 -2.30 8.16 7.36
C LEU A 67 -2.21 9.33 6.38
N GLY A 68 -2.48 9.10 5.10
CA GLY A 68 -2.49 10.13 4.06
C GLY A 68 -3.58 11.18 4.30
N ALA A 69 -4.79 10.74 4.65
CA ALA A 69 -5.90 11.65 4.98
C ALA A 69 -5.60 12.45 6.25
N LEU A 70 -5.04 11.80 7.28
CA LEU A 70 -4.63 12.48 8.51
C LEU A 70 -3.55 13.52 8.25
N LEU A 71 -2.49 13.16 7.52
CA LEU A 71 -1.43 14.09 7.12
C LEU A 71 -1.97 15.24 6.27
N ALA A 72 -2.88 14.96 5.34
CA ALA A 72 -3.53 16.00 4.52
C ALA A 72 -4.32 16.99 5.40
N SER A 73 -5.04 16.51 6.41
CA SER A 73 -5.76 17.38 7.35
C SER A 73 -4.82 18.23 8.21
N GLN A 74 -3.66 17.68 8.57
CA GLN A 74 -2.68 18.34 9.43
C GLN A 74 -1.65 19.18 8.66
N LEU A 75 -1.65 19.15 7.32
CA LEU A 75 -0.70 19.87 6.47
C LEU A 75 -0.65 21.37 6.79
N ASN A 76 -1.80 21.97 7.07
CA ASN A 76 -1.89 23.40 7.38
C ASN A 76 -1.18 23.77 8.70
N ASN A 77 -1.12 22.83 9.65
CA ASN A 77 -0.42 22.99 10.92
C ASN A 77 1.08 22.63 10.82
N LEU A 78 1.46 21.75 9.89
CA LEU A 78 2.84 21.31 9.67
C LEU A 78 3.65 22.29 8.81
N MET A 79 3.02 22.99 7.85
CA MET A 79 3.69 23.98 6.99
C MET A 79 4.49 25.07 7.74
N PRO A 80 3.94 25.76 8.77
CA PRO A 80 4.68 26.80 9.48
C PRO A 80 5.84 26.25 10.32
N ILE A 81 5.80 24.98 10.73
CA ILE A 81 6.86 24.32 11.51
C ILE A 81 8.07 23.98 10.63
N ILE A 82 7.85 23.70 9.33
CA ILE A 82 8.90 23.32 8.37
C ILE A 82 9.63 24.57 7.80
N GLY A 83 9.24 25.79 8.22
CA GLY A 83 9.88 27.04 7.78
C GLY A 83 9.38 27.54 6.42
N VAL A 84 8.33 26.93 5.87
CA VAL A 84 7.61 27.43 4.69
C VAL A 84 6.64 28.50 5.18
N LEU A 85 7.13 29.72 5.35
CA LEU A 85 6.35 30.88 5.77
C LEU A 85 5.46 31.36 4.61
N LEU A 86 4.31 30.71 4.44
CA LEU A 86 3.21 31.23 3.64
C LEU A 86 2.31 32.05 4.57
N ASP A 87 2.67 33.32 4.78
CA ASP A 87 1.92 34.30 5.60
C ASP A 87 0.49 34.51 5.08
N GLY A 88 -0.44 33.62 5.49
CA GLY A 88 -1.88 33.79 5.29
C GLY A 88 -2.50 33.04 4.10
N ALA A 89 -1.74 32.25 3.35
CA ALA A 89 -2.28 31.37 2.31
C ALA A 89 -2.56 29.98 2.90
N ALA A 90 -3.67 29.83 3.64
CA ALA A 90 -4.19 28.51 3.96
C ALA A 90 -4.46 27.77 2.65
N LEU A 91 -3.76 26.66 2.42
CA LEU A 91 -4.06 25.82 1.27
C LEU A 91 -5.50 25.29 1.48
N PRO A 92 -6.42 25.51 0.53
CA PRO A 92 -7.77 24.97 0.63
C PRO A 92 -7.70 23.46 0.45
N VAL A 93 -7.43 22.73 1.54
CA VAL A 93 -7.47 21.27 1.58
C VAL A 93 -8.92 20.85 1.72
N ALA A 94 -9.62 20.74 0.59
CA ALA A 94 -10.96 20.16 0.53
C ALA A 94 -10.85 18.63 0.58
N ILE A 95 -10.94 18.06 1.79
CA ILE A 95 -11.01 16.61 1.96
C ILE A 95 -12.44 16.18 1.65
N GLU A 96 -12.69 15.74 0.42
CA GLU A 96 -13.94 15.06 0.08
C GLU A 96 -13.85 13.58 0.48
N PRO A 97 -14.61 13.12 1.50
CA PRO A 97 -14.50 11.74 1.99
C PRO A 97 -14.82 10.71 0.91
N LEU A 98 -15.74 11.05 -0.01
CA LEU A 98 -16.12 10.20 -1.13
C LEU A 98 -14.94 9.96 -2.08
N GLN A 99 -14.13 10.98 -2.36
CA GLN A 99 -12.96 10.84 -3.24
C GLN A 99 -11.89 9.96 -2.59
N VAL A 100 -11.65 10.14 -1.29
CA VAL A 100 -10.70 9.33 -0.53
C VAL A 100 -11.12 7.86 -0.53
N ILE A 101 -12.41 7.57 -0.31
CA ILE A 101 -12.94 6.19 -0.34
C ILE A 101 -12.81 5.58 -1.74
N VAL A 102 -13.14 6.33 -2.80
CA VAL A 102 -13.01 5.84 -4.18
C VAL A 102 -11.55 5.52 -4.50
N ILE A 103 -10.60 6.39 -4.14
CA ILE A 103 -9.16 6.17 -4.39
C ILE A 103 -8.62 5.01 -3.55
N ALA A 104 -9.09 4.83 -2.32
CA ALA A 104 -8.64 3.72 -1.47
C ALA A 104 -9.15 2.35 -1.94
N LEU A 105 -10.21 2.32 -2.75
CA LEU A 105 -10.87 1.09 -3.21
C LEU A 105 -10.48 0.70 -4.64
N VAL A 106 -9.98 1.65 -5.44
CA VAL A 106 -9.47 1.46 -6.81
C VAL A 106 -8.01 1.06 -6.79
#